data_AF-A0A2D6XCE4-F1
#
_entry.id   AF-A0A2D6XCE4-F1
#
_cell.length_a   1.000
_cell.length_b   1.000
_cell.length_c   1.000
_cell.angle_alpha   90.00
_cell.angle_beta   90.00
_cell.angle_gamma   90.00
#
_symmetry.space_group_name_H-M   'P 1'
#
loop_
_entity.id
_entity.type
_entity.pdbx_description
1 polymer ?
#
loop_
_entity_poly.entity_id
_entity_poly.type
_entity_poly.pdbx_seq_one_letter_code
_entity_poly.pdbx_strand_id
1 'polypeptide(L)'
;MAFKSDKQRKAFFAKQGTTRSDVIPRINPLKLKSNRLPIQFSVLVPSTKLDKKISTSSFRKRIDDEKKFMSKTFGGDTSVKSTGSFVLKRGKKDILIKEKNVIVESSTTTNKFNENRSRLIRHLKAKQKQWKQNSVLYKLEGESFIFPRQSFIPHDRSRRRVTVT
;
A
#
# COMPACT_ATOMS: atom_id res chain seq x y z
N MET A 1 27.09 -7.51 15.08
CA MET A 1 27.95 -8.52 14.44
C MET A 1 27.28 -9.02 13.16
N ALA A 2 27.99 -9.06 12.03
CA ALA A 2 27.51 -9.69 10.78
C ALA A 2 28.37 -10.93 10.49
N PHE A 3 27.72 -12.10 10.32
CA PHE A 3 28.41 -13.35 10.02
C PHE A 3 28.73 -13.44 8.52
N LYS A 4 29.97 -13.80 8.16
CA LYS A 4 30.42 -13.86 6.77
C LYS A 4 30.01 -15.15 6.05
N SER A 5 29.51 -16.14 6.78
CA SER A 5 28.97 -17.37 6.19
C SER A 5 27.98 -18.06 7.14
N ASP A 6 27.13 -18.91 6.57
CA ASP A 6 26.15 -19.68 7.32
C ASP A 6 26.82 -20.73 8.24
N LYS A 7 28.03 -21.19 7.88
CA LYS A 7 28.86 -22.07 8.72
C LYS A 7 29.35 -21.35 9.97
N GLN A 8 29.84 -20.11 9.84
CA GLN A 8 30.26 -19.28 10.98
C GLN A 8 29.09 -18.94 11.90
N ARG A 9 27.93 -18.63 11.31
CA ARG A 9 26.70 -18.38 12.06
C ARG A 9 26.29 -19.61 12.88
N LYS A 10 26.26 -20.80 12.27
CA LYS A 10 25.91 -22.06 12.94
C LYS A 10 26.85 -22.38 14.11
N ALA A 11 28.16 -22.19 13.94
CA ALA A 11 29.14 -22.43 15.00
C ALA A 11 28.99 -21.47 16.18
N PHE A 12 28.63 -20.20 15.91
CA PHE A 12 28.40 -19.20 16.95
C PHE A 12 27.18 -19.55 17.83
N PHE A 13 26.03 -19.86 17.20
CA PHE A 13 24.81 -20.20 17.94
C PHE A 13 24.90 -21.57 18.64
N ALA A 14 25.62 -22.54 18.07
CA ALA A 14 25.89 -23.81 18.73
C ALA A 14 26.71 -23.64 20.02
N LYS A 15 27.65 -22.67 20.07
CA LYS A 15 28.41 -22.33 21.28
C LYS A 15 27.59 -21.59 22.33
N GLN A 16 26.46 -20.98 21.96
CA GLN A 16 25.59 -20.25 22.89
C GLN A 16 24.44 -21.10 23.47
N GLY A 17 24.50 -22.44 23.32
CA GLY A 17 23.49 -23.34 23.88
C GLY A 17 22.10 -23.22 23.26
N THR A 18 21.98 -22.51 22.12
CA THR A 18 20.70 -22.35 21.43
C THR A 18 20.38 -23.62 20.66
N THR A 19 19.44 -24.42 21.15
CA THR A 19 18.91 -25.59 20.44
C THR A 19 18.22 -25.14 19.15
N ARG A 20 18.36 -25.91 18.06
CA ARG A 20 17.77 -25.59 16.73
C ARG A 20 16.26 -25.30 16.75
N SER A 21 15.56 -25.70 17.81
CA SER A 21 14.13 -25.46 18.07
C SER A 21 13.75 -23.99 18.23
N ASP A 22 14.68 -23.09 18.56
CA ASP A 22 14.37 -21.68 18.83
C ASP A 22 14.62 -20.76 17.63
N VAL A 23 15.09 -21.32 16.51
CA VAL A 23 15.33 -20.56 15.28
C VAL A 23 14.08 -20.61 14.40
N ILE A 24 13.24 -19.57 14.51
CA ILE A 24 12.08 -19.39 13.62
C ILE A 24 12.57 -19.43 12.16
N PRO A 25 12.12 -20.40 11.34
CA PRO A 25 12.51 -20.46 9.94
C PRO A 25 12.04 -19.20 9.22
N ARG A 26 12.98 -18.40 8.69
CA ARG A 26 12.65 -17.26 7.79
C ARG A 26 12.29 -17.70 6.37
N ILE A 27 12.21 -19.00 6.13
CA ILE A 27 11.89 -19.60 4.84
C ILE A 27 10.41 -19.96 4.89
N ASN A 28 9.65 -19.58 3.85
CA ASN A 28 8.25 -19.99 3.70
C ASN A 28 8.15 -21.53 3.87
N PRO A 29 7.46 -22.03 4.91
CA PRO A 29 7.38 -23.46 5.19
C PRO A 29 6.65 -24.23 4.07
N LEU A 30 5.92 -23.52 3.20
CA LEU A 30 5.17 -24.08 2.09
C LEU A 30 5.78 -23.74 0.72
N LYS A 31 7.06 -23.31 0.66
CA LYS A 31 7.71 -22.79 -0.57
C LYS A 31 7.51 -23.65 -1.82
N LEU A 32 7.47 -24.98 -1.68
CA LEU A 32 7.31 -25.92 -2.82
C LEU A 32 5.85 -26.09 -3.27
N LYS A 33 4.86 -25.63 -2.49
CA LYS A 33 3.42 -25.79 -2.75
C LYS A 33 2.67 -24.47 -2.88
N SER A 34 3.36 -23.33 -2.85
CA SER A 34 2.74 -22.00 -2.85
C SER A 34 3.07 -21.22 -4.11
N ASN A 35 2.05 -20.58 -4.70
CA ASN A 35 2.26 -19.53 -5.70
C ASN A 35 2.81 -18.27 -5.03
N ARG A 36 3.78 -17.61 -5.68
CA ARG A 36 4.32 -16.33 -5.21
C ARG A 36 3.61 -15.18 -5.91
N LEU A 37 3.04 -14.27 -5.12
CA LEU A 37 2.47 -13.00 -5.57
C LEU A 37 3.38 -11.87 -5.08
N PRO A 38 4.45 -11.54 -5.81
CA PRO A 38 5.49 -10.63 -5.35
C PRO A 38 5.07 -9.16 -5.37
N ILE A 39 3.93 -8.82 -5.98
CA ILE A 39 3.44 -7.45 -6.04
C ILE A 39 2.20 -7.28 -5.18
N GLN A 40 2.21 -6.32 -4.27
CA GLN A 40 1.10 -5.89 -3.43
C GLN A 40 0.78 -4.42 -3.70
N PHE A 41 -0.49 -4.16 -3.99
CA PHE A 41 -0.98 -2.82 -4.30
C PHE A 41 -2.28 -2.56 -3.56
N SER A 42 -2.45 -1.35 -3.01
CA SER A 42 -3.69 -0.97 -2.36
C SER A 42 -4.14 0.46 -2.63
N VAL A 43 -5.45 0.68 -2.59
CA VAL A 43 -6.07 1.98 -2.80
C VAL A 43 -6.89 2.34 -1.57
N LEU A 44 -6.70 3.57 -1.09
CA LEU A 44 -7.52 4.14 -0.03
C LEU A 44 -8.81 4.68 -0.63
N VAL A 45 -9.94 4.07 -0.29
CA VAL A 45 -11.28 4.49 -0.70
C VAL A 45 -11.84 5.45 0.35
N PRO A 46 -12.14 6.72 0.00
CA PRO A 46 -12.56 7.73 0.96
C PRO A 46 -14.08 7.77 1.16
N SER A 47 -14.50 8.06 2.40
CA SER A 47 -15.91 8.31 2.78
C SER A 47 -16.35 9.76 2.60
N THR A 48 -15.56 10.56 1.88
CA THR A 48 -15.77 12.00 1.69
C THR A 48 -15.79 12.37 0.20
N LYS A 49 -16.34 13.54 -0.11
CA LYS A 49 -16.15 14.31 -1.34
C LYS A 49 -15.59 15.65 -0.90
N LEU A 50 -14.29 15.88 -1.13
CA LEU A 50 -13.56 16.98 -0.50
C LEU A 50 -13.74 16.96 1.02
N ASP A 51 -14.37 17.98 1.59
CA ASP A 51 -14.65 18.17 3.01
C ASP A 51 -15.98 17.55 3.46
N LYS A 52 -16.84 17.12 2.53
CA LYS A 52 -18.20 16.65 2.84
C LYS A 52 -18.27 15.13 2.92
N LYS A 53 -18.80 14.60 4.02
CA LYS A 53 -19.09 13.17 4.18
C LYS A 53 -20.16 12.70 3.18
N ILE A 54 -19.98 11.51 2.60
CA ILE A 54 -20.99 10.89 1.73
C ILE A 54 -21.91 9.95 2.50
N SER A 55 -23.05 9.59 1.91
CA SER A 55 -23.95 8.59 2.49
C SER A 55 -23.27 7.23 2.62
N THR A 56 -23.68 6.44 3.62
CA THR A 56 -23.17 5.07 3.83
C THR A 56 -23.36 4.20 2.58
N SER A 57 -24.50 4.32 1.89
CA SER A 57 -24.76 3.62 0.63
C SER A 57 -23.78 4.01 -0.48
N SER A 58 -23.50 5.31 -0.64
CA SER A 58 -22.53 5.80 -1.61
C SER A 58 -21.12 5.30 -1.30
N PHE A 59 -20.75 5.27 -0.01
CA PHE A 59 -19.44 4.79 0.41
C PHE A 59 -19.27 3.29 0.15
N ARG A 60 -20.28 2.48 0.49
CA ARG A 60 -20.30 1.04 0.16
C ARG A 60 -20.15 0.82 -1.34
N LYS A 61 -20.91 1.55 -2.17
CA LYS A 61 -20.80 1.47 -3.63
C LYS A 61 -19.37 1.76 -4.12
N ARG A 62 -18.68 2.77 -3.56
CA ARG A 62 -17.28 3.04 -3.93
C ARG A 62 -16.36 1.88 -3.60
N ILE A 63 -16.54 1.27 -2.43
CA ILE A 63 -15.75 0.12 -1.99
C ILE A 63 -16.01 -1.05 -2.93
N ASP A 64 -17.27 -1.36 -3.22
CA ASP A 64 -17.66 -2.49 -4.07
C ASP A 64 -17.17 -2.31 -5.52
N ASP A 65 -17.26 -1.09 -6.06
CA ASP A 65 -16.71 -0.74 -7.37
C ASP A 65 -15.18 -0.95 -7.42
N GLU A 66 -14.49 -0.59 -6.34
CA GLU A 66 -13.04 -0.74 -6.24
C GLU A 66 -12.63 -2.21 -6.12
N LYS A 67 -13.30 -2.97 -5.25
CA LYS A 67 -13.13 -4.42 -5.12
C LYS A 67 -13.32 -5.13 -6.45
N LYS A 68 -14.43 -4.83 -7.14
CA LYS A 68 -14.75 -5.39 -8.45
C LYS A 68 -13.65 -5.06 -9.48
N PHE A 69 -13.12 -3.85 -9.45
CA PHE A 69 -11.99 -3.49 -10.32
C PHE A 69 -10.73 -4.31 -10.00
N MET A 70 -10.33 -4.38 -8.72
CA MET A 70 -9.15 -5.11 -8.28
C MET A 70 -9.26 -6.60 -8.59
N SER A 71 -10.36 -7.23 -8.20
CA SER A 71 -10.64 -8.64 -8.47
C SER A 71 -10.59 -8.97 -9.97
N LYS A 72 -11.27 -8.16 -10.81
CA LYS A 72 -11.28 -8.39 -12.27
C LYS A 72 -9.92 -8.17 -12.93
N THR A 73 -9.11 -7.27 -12.38
CA THR A 73 -7.84 -6.86 -13.02
C THR A 73 -6.67 -7.73 -12.57
N PHE A 74 -6.64 -8.11 -11.29
CA PHE A 74 -5.47 -8.73 -10.66
C PHE A 74 -5.73 -10.13 -10.11
N GLY A 75 -6.98 -10.62 -10.16
CA GLY A 75 -7.35 -12.00 -9.80
C GLY A 75 -7.82 -12.18 -8.36
N GLY A 76 -7.99 -11.08 -7.62
CA GLY A 76 -8.56 -11.09 -6.27
C GLY A 76 -8.40 -9.75 -5.56
N ASP A 77 -9.14 -9.56 -4.47
CA ASP A 77 -8.99 -8.41 -3.59
C ASP A 77 -9.18 -8.81 -2.11
N THR A 78 -8.62 -8.01 -1.23
CA THR A 78 -8.90 -8.03 0.21
C THR A 78 -9.21 -6.60 0.64
N SER A 79 -10.18 -6.43 1.54
CA SER A 79 -10.51 -5.11 2.06
C SER A 79 -10.33 -5.03 3.56
N VAL A 80 -9.62 -4.01 4.02
CA VAL A 80 -9.43 -3.72 5.43
C VAL A 80 -10.08 -2.37 5.75
N LYS A 81 -10.98 -2.36 6.72
CA LYS A 81 -11.54 -1.12 7.26
C LYS A 81 -10.43 -0.36 8.00
N SER A 82 -10.24 0.90 7.67
CA SER A 82 -9.22 1.75 8.29
C SER A 82 -9.82 3.09 8.71
N THR A 83 -9.28 3.70 9.76
CA THR A 83 -9.61 5.09 10.09
C THR A 83 -8.43 5.95 9.66
N GLY A 84 -8.66 6.86 8.72
CA GLY A 84 -7.66 7.79 8.23
C GLY A 84 -7.91 9.21 8.77
N SER A 85 -6.93 10.08 8.62
CA SER A 85 -7.12 11.51 8.82
C SER A 85 -6.27 12.27 7.80
N PHE A 86 -6.81 13.33 7.21
CA PHE A 86 -6.06 14.20 6.30
C PHE A 86 -6.19 15.66 6.71
N VAL A 87 -5.21 16.46 6.33
CA VAL A 87 -5.20 17.90 6.58
C VAL A 87 -5.79 18.61 5.37
N LEU A 88 -6.87 19.34 5.58
CA LEU A 88 -7.44 20.26 4.61
C LEU A 88 -6.95 21.68 4.90
N LYS A 89 -6.31 22.32 3.92
CA LYS A 89 -5.96 23.74 4.01
C LYS A 89 -7.15 24.60 3.62
N ARG A 90 -7.64 25.43 4.56
CA ARG A 90 -8.66 26.45 4.29
C ARG A 90 -8.10 27.81 4.70
N GLY A 91 -7.58 28.57 3.74
CA GLY A 91 -6.88 29.83 4.00
C GLY A 91 -5.56 29.60 4.75
N LYS A 92 -5.35 30.29 5.87
CA LYS A 92 -4.14 30.15 6.72
C LYS A 92 -4.26 29.05 7.81
N LYS A 93 -5.37 28.29 7.86
CA LYS A 93 -5.61 27.26 8.88
C LYS A 93 -5.61 25.86 8.28
N ASP A 94 -4.95 24.96 9.00
CA ASP A 94 -4.91 23.53 8.72
C ASP A 94 -6.00 22.84 9.54
N ILE A 95 -6.97 22.22 8.86
CA ILE A 95 -8.08 21.51 9.50
C ILE A 95 -7.81 20.01 9.37
N LEU A 96 -7.65 19.32 10.51
CA LEU A 96 -7.54 17.87 10.54
C LEU A 96 -8.94 17.24 10.42
N ILE A 97 -9.19 16.56 9.31
CA ILE A 97 -10.44 15.84 9.07
C ILE A 97 -10.21 14.37 9.35
N LYS A 98 -10.90 13.83 10.36
CA LYS A 98 -10.97 12.38 10.61
C LYS A 98 -11.98 11.76 9.65
N GLU A 99 -11.55 10.79 8.85
CA GLU A 99 -12.40 10.10 7.90
C GLU A 99 -12.35 8.58 8.06
N LYS A 100 -13.50 7.94 7.87
CA LYS A 100 -13.54 6.47 7.74
C LYS A 100 -13.07 6.15 6.32
N ASN A 101 -12.06 5.32 6.19
CA ASN A 101 -11.55 4.88 4.91
C ASN A 101 -11.57 3.37 4.81
N VAL A 102 -11.50 2.84 3.61
CA VAL A 102 -11.29 1.40 3.40
C VAL A 102 -10.11 1.24 2.48
N ILE A 103 -9.15 0.44 2.90
CA ILE A 103 -8.03 0.05 2.04
C ILE A 103 -8.51 -1.19 1.28
N VAL A 104 -8.56 -1.07 -0.05
CA VAL A 104 -8.79 -2.21 -0.94
C VAL A 104 -7.45 -2.60 -1.52
N GLU A 105 -7.05 -3.84 -1.29
CA GLU A 105 -5.72 -4.37 -1.59
C GLU A 105 -5.82 -5.57 -2.53
N SER A 106 -4.80 -5.73 -3.38
CA SER A 106 -4.65 -6.90 -4.23
C SER A 106 -3.18 -7.32 -4.26
N SER A 107 -2.96 -8.63 -4.33
CA SER A 107 -1.64 -9.22 -4.56
C SER A 107 -1.65 -9.91 -5.92
N THR A 108 -0.58 -9.73 -6.70
CA THR A 108 -0.53 -10.22 -8.07
C THR A 108 0.88 -10.60 -8.50
N THR A 109 1.00 -11.19 -9.69
CA THR A 109 2.30 -11.50 -10.31
C THR A 109 2.88 -10.28 -11.03
N THR A 110 4.20 -10.21 -11.18
CA THR A 110 4.88 -9.13 -11.91
C THR A 110 4.35 -8.96 -13.33
N ASN A 111 4.10 -10.06 -14.04
CA ASN A 111 3.57 -10.04 -15.41
C ASN A 111 2.18 -9.41 -15.44
N LYS A 112 1.27 -9.89 -14.57
CA LYS A 112 -0.10 -9.39 -14.52
C LYS A 112 -0.16 -7.90 -14.14
N PHE A 113 0.70 -7.47 -13.22
CA PHE A 113 0.84 -6.07 -12.87
C PHE A 113 1.29 -5.23 -14.09
N ASN A 114 2.34 -5.66 -14.78
CA ASN A 114 2.88 -4.95 -15.94
C ASN A 114 1.86 -4.84 -17.08
N GLU A 115 1.12 -5.91 -17.37
CA GLU A 115 0.03 -5.92 -18.35
C GLU A 115 -1.08 -4.90 -18.00
N ASN A 116 -1.39 -4.75 -16.71
CA ASN A 116 -2.53 -3.94 -16.27
C ASN A 116 -2.13 -2.57 -15.71
N ARG A 117 -0.84 -2.21 -15.66
CA ARG A 117 -0.35 -0.95 -15.06
C ARG A 117 -1.02 0.29 -15.67
N SER A 118 -1.16 0.32 -17.00
CA SER A 118 -1.78 1.45 -17.71
C SER A 118 -3.28 1.55 -17.40
N ARG A 119 -3.94 0.40 -17.19
CA ARG A 119 -5.35 0.35 -16.77
C ARG A 119 -5.50 0.86 -15.34
N LEU A 120 -4.60 0.47 -14.44
CA LEU A 120 -4.57 0.96 -13.06
C LEU A 120 -4.36 2.47 -12.99
N ILE A 121 -3.41 3.01 -13.76
CA ILE A 121 -3.16 4.47 -13.82
C ILE A 121 -4.42 5.23 -14.27
N ARG A 122 -5.09 4.76 -15.33
CA ARG A 122 -6.34 5.36 -15.81
C ARG A 122 -7.45 5.26 -14.77
N HIS A 123 -7.56 4.13 -14.09
CA HIS A 123 -8.53 3.91 -13.02
C HIS A 123 -8.32 4.89 -11.85
N LEU A 124 -7.09 5.03 -11.34
CA LEU A 124 -6.78 5.99 -10.27
C LEU A 124 -7.10 7.43 -10.65
N LYS A 125 -6.73 7.84 -11.88
CA LYS A 125 -7.09 9.16 -12.43
C LYS A 125 -8.60 9.37 -12.50
N ALA A 126 -9.34 8.35 -12.95
CA ALA A 126 -10.80 8.42 -13.02
C ALA A 126 -11.44 8.48 -11.63
N LYS A 127 -10.97 7.68 -10.67
CA LYS A 127 -11.48 7.67 -9.29
C LYS A 127 -11.22 8.99 -8.57
N GLN A 128 -10.07 9.63 -8.77
CA GLN A 128 -9.80 10.98 -8.25
C GLN A 128 -10.90 11.97 -8.67
N LYS A 129 -11.25 12.00 -9.95
CA LYS A 129 -12.30 12.87 -10.49
C LYS A 129 -13.69 12.45 -10.01
N GLN A 130 -14.03 11.16 -10.13
CA GLN A 130 -15.34 10.61 -9.78
C GLN A 130 -15.65 10.80 -8.29
N TRP A 131 -14.65 10.62 -7.43
CA TRP A 131 -14.81 10.79 -5.99
C TRP A 131 -14.76 12.25 -5.54
N LYS A 132 -14.45 13.19 -6.45
CA LYS A 132 -14.23 14.62 -6.18
C LYS A 132 -13.21 14.80 -5.06
N GLN A 133 -12.04 14.19 -5.24
CA GLN A 133 -10.95 14.27 -4.28
C GLN A 133 -9.81 15.09 -4.86
N ASN A 134 -9.14 15.89 -4.02
CA ASN A 134 -7.94 16.63 -4.45
C ASN A 134 -6.79 15.68 -4.78
N SER A 135 -6.75 14.54 -4.09
CA SER A 135 -5.80 13.46 -4.35
C SER A 135 -6.36 12.09 -3.98
N VAL A 136 -5.73 11.04 -4.51
CA VAL A 136 -5.93 9.65 -4.15
C VAL A 136 -4.66 9.15 -3.49
N LEU A 137 -4.81 8.49 -2.35
CA LEU A 137 -3.73 7.77 -1.68
C LEU A 137 -3.78 6.31 -2.12
N TYR A 138 -2.63 5.79 -2.53
CA TYR A 138 -2.44 4.38 -2.84
C TYR A 138 -1.11 3.88 -2.28
N LYS A 139 -0.95 2.57 -2.15
CA LYS A 139 0.31 1.94 -1.77
C LYS A 139 0.75 0.95 -2.81
N LEU A 140 2.06 0.83 -2.97
CA LEU A 140 2.72 -0.19 -3.79
C LEU A 140 3.90 -0.73 -2.99
N GLU A 141 3.97 -2.04 -2.78
CA GLU A 141 5.01 -2.69 -1.95
C GLU A 141 5.18 -2.05 -0.55
N GLY A 142 4.08 -1.60 0.05
CA GLY A 142 4.09 -0.94 1.37
C GLY A 142 4.48 0.54 1.35
N GLU A 143 5.02 1.06 0.24
CA GLU A 143 5.28 2.48 0.07
C GLU A 143 4.00 3.24 -0.26
N SER A 144 3.80 4.40 0.35
CA SER A 144 2.59 5.22 0.17
C SER A 144 2.82 6.35 -0.83
N PHE A 145 1.86 6.52 -1.73
CA PHE A 145 1.89 7.52 -2.81
C PHE A 145 0.61 8.34 -2.81
N ILE A 146 0.74 9.60 -3.26
CA ILE A 146 -0.38 10.54 -3.37
C ILE A 146 -0.41 11.10 -4.79
N PHE A 147 -1.56 10.98 -5.45
CA PHE A 147 -1.78 11.44 -6.82
C PHE A 147 -2.98 12.40 -6.93
N PRO A 148 -2.88 13.55 -7.62
CA PRO A 148 -1.65 14.16 -8.09
C PRO A 148 -0.80 14.66 -6.91
N ARG A 149 0.48 14.94 -7.18
CA ARG A 149 1.43 15.45 -6.18
C ARG A 149 0.88 16.73 -5.54
N GLN A 150 0.82 16.76 -4.22
CA GLN A 150 0.36 17.92 -3.45
C GLN A 150 1.55 18.72 -2.91
N SER A 151 1.45 20.06 -2.95
CA SER A 151 2.51 20.99 -2.51
C SER A 151 2.58 21.18 -0.99
N PHE A 152 1.47 20.92 -0.28
CA PHE A 152 1.34 21.25 1.14
C PHE A 152 1.76 20.14 2.11
N ILE A 153 2.09 18.95 1.60
CA ILE A 153 2.62 17.85 2.40
C ILE A 153 4.13 18.07 2.47
N PRO A 154 4.74 18.23 3.67
CA PRO A 154 6.18 18.33 3.78
C PRO A 154 6.81 17.03 3.26
N HIS A 155 7.31 17.10 2.03
CA HIS A 155 8.09 16.01 1.45
C HIS A 155 9.43 16.01 2.17
N ASP A 156 9.82 14.88 2.74
CA ASP A 156 11.18 14.71 3.26
C ASP A 156 12.18 15.07 2.14
N ARG A 157 12.89 16.19 2.33
CA ARG A 157 13.86 16.71 1.35
C ARG A 157 15.16 15.91 1.38
N SER A 158 15.30 14.91 2.26
CA SER A 158 16.52 14.11 2.46
C SER A 158 16.91 13.22 1.28
N ARG A 159 16.03 12.99 0.29
CA ARG A 159 16.34 12.18 -0.91
C ARG A 159 16.71 12.99 -2.16
N ARG A 160 17.38 14.13 -2.01
CA ARG A 160 18.04 14.81 -3.15
C ARG A 160 19.55 14.61 -3.11
N ARG A 161 20.04 13.96 -4.17
CA ARG A 161 21.44 13.77 -4.64
C ARG A 161 22.20 12.59 -4.02
N VAL A 162 22.14 11.44 -4.69
CA VAL A 162 23.38 10.76 -5.05
C VAL A 162 23.70 11.20 -6.46
N THR A 163 24.56 12.21 -6.60
CA THR A 163 25.23 12.49 -7.86
C THR A 163 26.26 11.36 -8.02
N VAL A 164 26.11 10.55 -9.06
CA VAL A 164 27.18 9.66 -9.48
C VAL A 164 28.17 10.54 -10.23
N THR A 165 29.34 10.75 -9.63
CA THR A 165 30.58 11.15 -10.32
C THR A 165 31.46 9.92 -10.41
#